data_AF-A0A383V6W8-F1
#
_entry.id   AF-A0A383V6W8-F1
#
_cell.length_a   1.000
_cell.length_b   1.000
_cell.length_c   1.000
_cell.angle_alpha   90.00
_cell.angle_beta   90.00
_cell.angle_gamma   90.00
#
_symmetry.space_group_name_H-M   'P 1'
#
loop_
_entity.id
_entity.type
_entity.pdbx_description
1 polymer ?
#
loop_
_entity_poly.entity_id
_entity_poly.type
_entity_poly.pdbx_seq_one_letter_code
_entity_poly.pdbx_strand_id
1 'polypeptide(L)'
;MRALLLIAFGALLLQLAAADKDCKTTIKVWDQCGGKSNCLGADCEGPWAGKCCAAGSTCIRNNDWYFNCQPDSTGSIPHTSNVNHAPQQQQQQQQQQQQQQQQQQQQQLAPVGAATPAPAPAVAARKAAGGGYDYGQVLGLSMMFYEAQRSGKLPANNRINWRGDSGLDHRAPDGRDVTGGWYDAGDNVKFNLPMAWSAGVLAWSLVEFPQGYKAAGQYQIALANIKWVTDYFIKCVGDGTAVVAQVGNGAQDHAIWGRPEDVKGPVPVYVVTPSAPGSDVVGAMGGALAAASEVFKNVDPAYSQKLLAAAIKAYQPEDVKGPMPAYVVTPSAPGSDVVGAMGGALAAASEVFKNVDPVYSQKLLAAAIKAYQLVCLGF
;
A
#
# COMPACT_ATOMS: atom_id res chain seq x y z
N MET A 1 55.19 46.41 13.82
CA MET A 1 56.20 46.16 12.79
C MET A 1 56.88 44.86 13.14
N ARG A 2 56.80 43.87 12.24
CA ARG A 2 57.98 43.30 11.57
C ARG A 2 58.90 42.55 12.55
N ALA A 3 59.27 41.30 12.34
CA ALA A 3 59.24 40.46 11.17
C ALA A 3 60.10 39.24 11.50
N LEU A 4 59.67 38.05 11.05
CA LEU A 4 60.49 37.05 10.36
C LEU A 4 61.61 36.30 11.16
N LEU A 5 61.87 34.99 11.01
CA LEU A 5 61.37 33.89 10.15
C LEU A 5 62.07 32.55 10.55
N LEU A 6 61.47 31.39 10.16
CA LEU A 6 62.06 30.04 9.85
C LEU A 6 62.26 29.03 11.02
N ILE A 7 61.94 27.71 10.99
CA ILE A 7 61.53 26.69 9.98
C ILE A 7 60.92 25.42 10.68
N ALA A 8 59.97 24.76 9.98
CA ALA A 8 59.56 23.32 9.91
C ALA A 8 58.89 22.49 11.05
N PHE A 9 57.64 22.08 10.75
CA PHE A 9 57.03 20.73 10.71
C PHE A 9 57.22 19.69 11.85
N GLY A 10 56.09 19.19 12.38
CA GLY A 10 56.00 17.85 13.00
C GLY A 10 54.71 17.56 13.81
N ALA A 11 53.74 16.86 13.18
CA ALA A 11 52.70 15.90 13.67
C ALA A 11 52.18 16.00 15.13
N LEU A 12 50.86 16.11 15.43
CA LEU A 12 49.74 15.17 15.21
C LEU A 12 49.98 13.74 15.74
N LEU A 13 49.37 13.39 16.89
CA LEU A 13 48.74 12.08 17.25
C LEU A 13 48.69 11.88 18.77
N LEU A 14 47.50 11.93 19.39
CA LEU A 14 46.94 10.88 20.27
C LEU A 14 45.65 11.37 20.94
N GLN A 15 44.50 10.87 20.48
CA GLN A 15 43.42 10.27 21.28
C GLN A 15 42.15 10.12 20.42
N LEU A 16 42.17 9.08 19.58
CA LEU A 16 40.99 8.45 19.01
C LEU A 16 41.13 6.95 19.30
N ALA A 17 40.27 6.45 20.19
CA ALA A 17 39.79 5.06 20.32
C ALA A 17 39.43 4.76 21.78
N ALA A 18 38.25 5.21 22.21
CA ALA A 18 37.50 4.42 23.17
C ALA A 18 36.72 3.39 22.33
N ALA A 19 37.31 2.21 22.13
CA ALA A 19 36.54 1.04 21.79
C ALA A 19 35.64 0.74 23.00
N ASP A 20 34.33 0.77 22.78
CA ASP A 20 33.33 0.40 23.77
C ASP A 20 33.53 -1.08 24.15
N LYS A 21 33.92 -1.34 25.41
CA LYS A 21 34.45 -2.64 25.84
C LYS A 21 33.38 -3.72 26.06
N ASP A 22 32.11 -3.45 25.78
CA ASP A 22 31.01 -4.39 26.04
C ASP A 22 30.24 -4.83 24.78
N CYS A 23 30.88 -4.82 23.60
CA CYS A 23 30.23 -5.32 22.39
C CYS A 23 29.98 -6.83 22.40
N LYS A 24 28.74 -7.26 22.60
CA LYS A 24 28.33 -8.68 22.63
C LYS A 24 27.79 -9.19 21.30
N THR A 25 27.20 -8.32 20.48
CA THR A 25 26.64 -8.71 19.19
C THR A 25 26.77 -7.56 18.20
N THR A 26 27.44 -7.82 17.08
CA THR A 26 27.49 -6.90 15.94
C THR A 26 26.24 -7.07 15.07
N ILE A 27 25.58 -5.98 14.73
CA ILE A 27 24.37 -5.92 13.92
C ILE A 27 24.63 -5.15 12.62
N LYS A 28 23.89 -5.47 11.55
CA LYS A 28 24.19 -4.95 10.21
C LYS A 28 23.82 -3.48 10.11
N VAL A 29 24.39 -2.82 9.10
CA VAL A 29 23.93 -1.50 8.68
C VAL A 29 22.42 -1.56 8.40
N TRP A 30 21.69 -0.59 8.91
CA TRP A 30 20.23 -0.43 8.96
C TRP A 30 19.47 -1.27 9.98
N ASP A 31 20.12 -2.21 10.67
CA ASP A 31 19.48 -2.97 11.75
C ASP A 31 19.26 -2.08 13.00
N GLN A 32 18.24 -2.43 13.78
CA GLN A 32 17.90 -1.70 15.00
C GLN A 32 18.96 -1.88 16.08
N CYS A 33 19.44 -0.76 16.61
CA CYS A 33 20.50 -0.71 17.62
C CYS A 33 20.05 -0.10 18.95
N GLY A 34 18.79 0.37 19.06
CA GLY A 34 18.26 1.02 20.26
C GLY A 34 16.82 1.50 20.12
N GLY A 35 16.29 2.09 21.18
CA GLY A 35 14.93 2.63 21.26
C GLY A 35 13.93 1.71 21.99
N LYS A 36 12.72 2.23 22.20
CA LYS A 36 11.67 1.57 23.01
C LYS A 36 11.02 0.36 22.36
N SER A 37 11.06 0.19 21.03
CA SER A 37 10.43 -0.96 20.38
C SER A 37 11.22 -2.25 20.64
N ASN A 38 10.55 -3.35 20.99
CA ASN A 38 11.16 -4.67 21.23
C ASN A 38 12.15 -4.73 22.42
N CYS A 39 12.13 -3.73 23.31
CA CYS A 39 12.95 -3.70 24.51
C CYS A 39 12.10 -4.05 25.75
N LEU A 40 12.48 -5.11 26.47
CA LEU A 40 11.74 -5.65 27.63
C LEU A 40 12.36 -5.23 28.98
N GLY A 41 13.31 -4.29 29.00
CA GLY A 41 14.08 -3.87 30.17
C GLY A 41 13.85 -2.41 30.61
N ALA A 42 14.55 -1.96 31.65
CA ALA A 42 14.41 -0.59 32.19
C ALA A 42 15.18 0.49 31.39
N ASP A 43 16.18 0.09 30.59
CA ASP A 43 17.08 1.01 29.86
C ASP A 43 16.78 1.01 28.35
N CYS A 44 15.63 1.54 27.94
CA CYS A 44 15.17 1.52 26.54
C CYS A 44 15.16 2.89 25.86
N GLU A 45 15.73 3.93 26.48
CA GLU A 45 15.72 5.32 25.94
C GLU A 45 16.97 5.66 25.11
N GLY A 46 17.78 4.66 24.74
CA GLY A 46 19.01 4.85 23.97
C GLY A 46 19.45 3.58 23.20
N PRO A 47 20.72 3.55 22.73
CA PRO A 47 21.33 2.33 22.19
C PRO A 47 21.28 1.18 23.20
N TRP A 48 20.97 -0.02 22.74
CA TRP A 48 20.88 -1.19 23.63
C TRP A 48 22.28 -1.69 24.02
N ALA A 49 22.47 -1.94 25.32
CA ALA A 49 23.74 -2.43 25.85
C ALA A 49 24.21 -3.71 25.13
N GLY A 50 25.42 -3.67 24.58
CA GLY A 50 26.08 -4.79 23.90
C GLY A 50 25.63 -5.09 22.47
N LYS A 51 24.75 -4.26 21.87
CA LYS A 51 24.42 -4.28 20.44
C LYS A 51 25.21 -3.19 19.72
N CYS A 52 26.16 -3.58 18.87
CA CYS A 52 27.02 -2.61 18.17
C CYS A 52 26.81 -2.65 16.67
N CYS A 53 26.85 -1.49 16.06
CA CYS A 53 26.83 -1.38 14.61
C CYS A 53 28.08 -1.99 13.98
N ALA A 54 27.93 -2.56 12.79
CA ALA A 54 29.04 -3.05 11.99
C ALA A 54 30.05 -1.92 11.71
N ALA A 55 31.32 -2.29 11.51
CA ALA A 55 32.39 -1.32 11.27
C ALA A 55 32.04 -0.37 10.10
N GLY A 56 32.26 0.94 10.31
CA GLY A 56 31.86 1.99 9.37
C GLY A 56 30.38 2.36 9.45
N SER A 57 29.71 2.07 10.57
CA SER A 57 28.37 2.56 10.87
C SER A 57 28.18 2.86 12.36
N THR A 58 27.35 3.85 12.67
CA THR A 58 27.04 4.32 14.03
C THR A 58 25.55 4.19 14.33
N CYS A 59 25.20 3.93 15.59
CA CYS A 59 23.80 3.85 16.03
C CYS A 59 23.18 5.26 16.10
N ILE A 60 22.25 5.55 15.20
CA ILE A 60 21.61 6.87 15.09
C ILE A 60 20.17 6.81 15.58
N ARG A 61 19.79 7.78 16.42
CA ARG A 61 18.40 7.98 16.89
C ARG A 61 17.54 8.54 15.76
N ASN A 62 16.53 7.79 15.33
CA ASN A 62 15.50 8.33 14.44
C ASN A 62 14.34 8.96 15.25
N ASN A 63 13.93 8.29 16.32
CA ASN A 63 12.96 8.78 17.31
C ASN A 63 13.10 8.01 18.64
N ASP A 64 12.22 8.28 19.62
CA ASP A 64 12.23 7.61 20.93
C ASP A 64 12.03 6.10 20.88
N TRP A 65 11.38 5.60 19.82
CA TRP A 65 11.05 4.19 19.67
C TRP A 65 12.10 3.43 18.85
N TYR A 66 12.88 4.12 18.03
CA TYR A 66 13.71 3.47 17.01
C TYR A 66 15.04 4.18 16.72
N PHE A 67 16.14 3.43 16.90
CA PHE A 67 17.50 3.79 16.55
C PHE A 67 18.05 2.71 15.62
N ASN A 68 18.81 3.07 14.59
CA ASN A 68 19.42 2.07 13.71
C ASN A 68 20.86 2.42 13.31
N CYS A 69 21.60 1.40 12.89
CA CYS A 69 22.97 1.55 12.43
C CYS A 69 23.00 2.25 11.06
N GLN A 70 23.69 3.38 10.95
CA GLN A 70 23.81 4.13 9.70
C GLN A 70 25.27 4.29 9.31
N PRO A 71 25.64 4.24 8.01
CA PRO A 71 27.02 4.38 7.58
C PRO A 71 27.67 5.67 8.09
N ASP A 72 28.90 5.56 8.58
CA ASP A 72 29.69 6.71 9.02
C ASP A 72 30.08 7.54 7.79
N SER A 73 29.65 8.79 7.75
CA SER A 73 29.89 9.64 6.58
C SER A 73 31.30 10.24 6.60
N THR A 74 32.34 9.47 6.26
CA THR A 74 33.63 10.03 5.83
C THR A 74 34.40 9.09 4.88
N GLY A 75 34.65 9.53 3.65
CA GLY A 75 35.87 9.20 2.90
C GLY A 75 35.70 8.33 1.65
N SER A 76 35.73 8.99 0.49
CA SER A 76 36.06 8.53 -0.86
C SER A 76 36.83 7.20 -1.02
N ILE A 77 36.30 6.28 -1.83
CA ILE A 77 37.00 5.11 -2.40
C ILE A 77 37.02 5.23 -3.94
N PRO A 78 38.12 4.85 -4.63
CA PRO A 78 38.40 5.24 -6.01
C PRO A 78 37.57 4.45 -7.02
N HIS A 79 37.04 5.15 -8.03
CA HIS A 79 36.42 4.55 -9.20
C HIS A 79 37.47 3.87 -10.10
N THR A 80 37.35 2.55 -10.27
CA THR A 80 37.79 1.88 -11.50
C THR A 80 36.60 1.76 -12.46
N SER A 81 36.58 2.71 -13.40
CA SER A 81 36.10 2.64 -14.79
C SER A 81 34.81 1.90 -15.17
N ASN A 82 33.87 2.73 -15.68
CA ASN A 82 32.99 2.56 -16.84
C ASN A 82 31.71 1.71 -16.73
N VAL A 83 30.62 2.36 -16.29
CA VAL A 83 29.32 2.34 -17.00
C VAL A 83 28.65 3.73 -16.86
N ASN A 84 28.44 4.43 -17.97
CA ASN A 84 27.83 5.78 -18.01
C ASN A 84 26.39 5.78 -17.46
N HIS A 85 26.18 6.29 -16.23
CA HIS A 85 24.86 6.53 -15.61
C HIS A 85 24.47 8.02 -15.54
N ALA A 86 25.19 8.90 -16.25
CA ALA A 86 24.95 10.35 -16.27
C ALA A 86 23.49 10.77 -16.60
N PRO A 87 22.71 10.09 -17.46
CA PRO A 87 21.34 10.50 -17.76
C PRO A 87 20.38 10.36 -16.57
N GLN A 88 20.56 9.34 -15.70
CA GLN A 88 19.64 9.03 -14.60
C GLN A 88 19.80 9.98 -13.41
N GLN A 89 21.03 10.37 -13.07
CA GLN A 89 21.27 11.33 -11.99
C GLN A 89 20.80 12.75 -12.37
N GLN A 90 20.98 13.16 -13.62
CA GLN A 90 20.45 14.45 -14.10
C GLN A 90 18.91 14.45 -14.17
N GLN A 91 18.28 13.35 -14.59
CA GLN A 91 16.82 13.23 -14.54
C GLN A 91 16.28 13.28 -13.10
N GLN A 92 16.94 12.62 -12.14
CA GLN A 92 16.53 12.69 -10.73
C GLN A 92 16.67 14.09 -10.15
N GLN A 93 17.76 14.81 -10.46
CA GLN A 93 17.94 16.19 -10.00
C GLN A 93 16.92 17.15 -10.65
N GLN A 94 16.63 16.99 -11.95
CA GLN A 94 15.60 17.79 -12.62
C GLN A 94 14.19 17.50 -12.07
N GLN A 95 13.87 16.24 -11.75
CA GLN A 95 12.59 15.89 -11.12
C GLN A 95 12.46 16.47 -9.70
N GLN A 96 13.53 16.42 -8.89
CA GLN A 96 13.53 17.04 -7.56
C GLN A 96 13.36 18.56 -7.62
N GLN A 97 14.02 19.23 -8.59
CA GLN A 97 13.85 20.67 -8.78
C GLN A 97 12.44 21.03 -9.28
N GLN A 98 11.86 20.24 -10.18
CA GLN A 98 10.47 20.42 -10.61
C GLN A 98 9.47 20.21 -9.46
N GLN A 99 9.69 19.22 -8.59
CA GLN A 99 8.87 19.00 -7.39
C GLN A 99 8.95 20.18 -6.42
N GLN A 100 10.14 20.74 -6.18
CA GLN A 100 10.31 21.91 -5.31
C GLN A 100 9.64 23.15 -5.91
N GLN A 101 9.72 23.37 -7.22
CA GLN A 101 9.03 24.48 -7.89
C GLN A 101 7.50 24.33 -7.86
N GLN A 102 6.97 23.11 -8.02
CA GLN A 102 5.53 22.85 -7.89
C GLN A 102 5.02 23.07 -6.47
N GLN A 103 5.79 22.66 -5.44
CA GLN A 103 5.44 22.92 -4.03
C GLN A 103 5.39 24.43 -3.72
N GLN A 104 6.34 25.22 -4.26
CA GLN A 104 6.34 26.68 -4.08
C GLN A 104 5.18 27.37 -4.82
N GLN A 105 4.78 26.89 -6.00
CA GLN A 105 3.60 27.41 -6.70
C GLN A 105 2.27 27.03 -6.02
N GLN A 106 2.19 25.87 -5.37
CA GLN A 106 0.98 25.43 -4.68
C GLN A 106 0.69 26.18 -3.37
N GLN A 107 1.71 26.70 -2.68
CA GLN A 107 1.52 27.57 -1.51
C GLN A 107 0.84 28.91 -1.86
N GLN A 108 0.79 29.28 -3.14
CA GLN A 108 0.10 30.50 -3.61
C GLN A 108 -1.36 30.24 -4.04
N LEU A 109 -1.85 28.99 -4.03
CA LEU A 109 -3.17 28.61 -4.53
C LEU A 109 -4.17 28.15 -3.46
N ALA A 110 -3.84 28.27 -2.17
CA ALA A 110 -4.81 27.97 -1.11
C ALA A 110 -6.04 28.89 -1.25
N PRO A 111 -7.26 28.36 -1.48
CA PRO A 111 -8.43 29.21 -1.57
C PRO A 111 -8.75 29.75 -0.17
N VAL A 112 -8.83 31.06 -0.10
CA VAL A 112 -9.30 31.80 1.06
C VAL A 112 -10.84 31.65 1.13
N GLY A 113 -11.34 31.06 2.21
CA GLY A 113 -12.67 31.33 2.75
C GLY A 113 -13.89 30.84 1.95
N ALA A 114 -14.17 29.54 1.99
CA ALA A 114 -15.55 29.06 1.87
C ALA A 114 -15.95 28.41 3.21
N ALA A 115 -17.03 28.90 3.81
CA ALA A 115 -17.59 28.29 5.02
C ALA A 115 -17.96 26.84 4.71
N THR A 116 -17.29 25.89 5.35
CA THR A 116 -17.65 24.48 5.27
C THR A 116 -19.03 24.29 5.90
N PRO A 117 -20.01 23.71 5.18
CA PRO A 117 -21.28 23.36 5.79
C PRO A 117 -21.02 22.41 6.97
N ALA A 118 -21.69 22.64 8.09
CA ALA A 118 -21.63 21.71 9.21
C ALA A 118 -22.06 20.31 8.73
N PRO A 119 -21.35 19.24 9.14
CA PRO A 119 -21.73 17.89 8.74
C PRO A 119 -23.15 17.59 9.22
N ALA A 120 -23.90 16.84 8.40
CA ALA A 120 -25.22 16.38 8.78
C ALA A 120 -25.16 15.57 10.09
N PRO A 121 -26.20 15.62 10.94
CA PRO A 121 -26.25 14.83 12.16
C PRO A 121 -26.12 13.34 11.85
N ALA A 122 -25.45 12.60 12.74
CA ALA A 122 -25.25 11.17 12.60
C ALA A 122 -26.60 10.42 12.49
N VAL A 123 -26.64 9.38 11.65
CA VAL A 123 -27.81 8.52 11.52
C VAL A 123 -28.06 7.82 12.86
N ALA A 124 -29.21 8.06 13.48
CA ALA A 124 -29.55 7.45 14.76
C ALA A 124 -29.62 5.91 14.63
N ALA A 125 -28.97 5.21 15.56
CA ALA A 125 -29.01 3.75 15.62
C ALA A 125 -30.41 3.27 15.98
N ARG A 126 -30.96 2.38 15.14
CA ARG A 126 -32.24 1.71 15.36
C ARG A 126 -32.05 0.53 16.30
N LYS A 127 -33.12 0.22 17.03
CA LYS A 127 -33.22 -0.96 17.88
C LYS A 127 -33.99 -2.05 17.15
N ALA A 128 -33.49 -3.28 17.24
CA ALA A 128 -34.24 -4.47 16.85
C ALA A 128 -35.38 -4.73 17.84
N ALA A 129 -36.35 -5.56 17.46
CA ALA A 129 -37.52 -5.89 18.30
C ALA A 129 -37.16 -6.45 19.69
N GLY A 130 -35.98 -7.06 19.85
CA GLY A 130 -35.45 -7.56 21.13
C GLY A 130 -34.59 -6.56 21.93
N GLY A 131 -34.58 -5.27 21.58
CA GLY A 131 -33.82 -4.22 22.29
C GLY A 131 -32.31 -4.13 21.95
N GLY A 132 -31.80 -5.07 21.15
CA GLY A 132 -30.45 -5.03 20.56
C GLY A 132 -30.31 -4.02 19.42
N TYR A 133 -29.10 -3.89 18.85
CA TYR A 133 -28.87 -3.05 17.67
C TYR A 133 -29.52 -3.67 16.42
N ASP A 134 -30.09 -2.83 15.56
CA ASP A 134 -30.55 -3.25 14.24
C ASP A 134 -29.33 -3.51 13.32
N TYR A 135 -28.86 -4.75 13.29
CA TYR A 135 -27.74 -5.15 12.43
C TYR A 135 -28.05 -5.01 10.94
N GLY A 136 -29.33 -5.01 10.53
CA GLY A 136 -29.72 -4.72 9.16
C GLY A 136 -29.41 -3.27 8.78
N GLN A 137 -29.69 -2.33 9.69
CA GLN A 137 -29.29 -0.93 9.52
C GLN A 137 -27.77 -0.78 9.47
N VAL A 138 -27.04 -1.44 10.38
CA VAL A 138 -25.57 -1.38 10.42
C VAL A 138 -24.97 -1.90 9.10
N LEU A 139 -25.47 -3.04 8.59
CA LEU A 139 -25.04 -3.58 7.31
C LEU A 139 -25.36 -2.61 6.15
N GLY A 140 -26.54 -1.98 6.16
CA GLY A 140 -26.91 -0.98 5.16
C GLY A 140 -25.98 0.23 5.15
N LEU A 141 -25.60 0.75 6.32
CA LEU A 141 -24.64 1.85 6.45
C LEU A 141 -23.24 1.43 5.99
N SER A 142 -22.81 0.20 6.33
CA SER A 142 -21.54 -0.36 5.84
C SER A 142 -21.50 -0.46 4.31
N MET A 143 -22.60 -0.84 3.67
CA MET A 143 -22.66 -0.85 2.20
C MET A 143 -22.65 0.54 1.59
N MET A 144 -23.25 1.54 2.24
CA MET A 144 -23.17 2.94 1.82
C MET A 144 -21.75 3.51 1.96
N PHE A 145 -20.95 3.02 2.92
CA PHE A 145 -19.54 3.42 3.03
C PHE A 145 -18.75 3.06 1.76
N TYR A 146 -18.87 1.84 1.23
CA TYR A 146 -18.22 1.48 -0.04
C TYR A 146 -18.71 2.31 -1.23
N GLU A 147 -20.00 2.69 -1.26
CA GLU A 147 -20.52 3.62 -2.27
C GLU A 147 -19.87 5.01 -2.15
N ALA A 148 -19.69 5.48 -0.92
CA ALA A 148 -19.05 6.75 -0.62
C ALA A 148 -17.54 6.77 -0.93
N GLN A 149 -16.89 5.62 -1.08
CA GLN A 149 -15.48 5.52 -1.48
C GLN A 149 -15.27 5.41 -3.00
N ARG A 150 -16.32 5.33 -3.82
CA ARG A 150 -16.18 5.11 -5.28
C ARG A 150 -15.39 6.23 -5.98
N SER A 151 -14.38 5.86 -6.77
CA SER A 151 -13.66 6.75 -7.69
C SER A 151 -14.11 6.48 -9.13
N GLY A 152 -14.07 7.48 -10.02
CA GLY A 152 -14.52 7.36 -11.42
C GLY A 152 -15.87 8.01 -11.67
N LYS A 153 -16.48 7.66 -12.81
CA LYS A 153 -17.83 8.14 -13.17
C LYS A 153 -18.89 7.41 -12.37
N LEU A 154 -19.56 8.11 -11.46
CA LEU A 154 -20.58 7.53 -10.60
C LEU A 154 -21.83 7.16 -11.41
N PRO A 155 -22.55 6.10 -11.01
CA PRO A 155 -23.75 5.69 -11.73
C PRO A 155 -24.90 6.68 -11.45
N ALA A 156 -25.84 6.79 -12.39
CA ALA A 156 -26.98 7.71 -12.28
C ALA A 156 -27.88 7.46 -11.05
N ASN A 157 -27.84 6.25 -10.49
CA ASN A 157 -28.55 5.86 -9.28
C ASN A 157 -27.68 6.00 -8.01
N ASN A 158 -26.62 6.81 -8.02
CA ASN A 158 -25.79 7.09 -6.85
C ASN A 158 -26.65 7.61 -5.68
N ARG A 159 -26.56 6.95 -4.53
CA ARG A 159 -27.31 7.31 -3.32
C ARG A 159 -26.56 8.31 -2.43
N ILE A 160 -25.27 8.52 -2.69
CA ILE A 160 -24.42 9.41 -1.91
C ILE A 160 -24.44 10.81 -2.55
N ASN A 161 -25.40 11.64 -2.14
CA ASN A 161 -25.70 12.93 -2.75
C ASN A 161 -24.56 13.99 -2.69
N TRP A 162 -23.57 13.80 -1.82
CA TRP A 162 -22.41 14.67 -1.68
C TRP A 162 -21.16 14.17 -2.43
N ARG A 163 -21.23 13.01 -3.09
CA ARG A 163 -20.18 12.48 -3.97
C ARG A 163 -20.50 12.76 -5.44
N GLY A 164 -19.49 13.13 -6.21
CA GLY A 164 -19.56 13.35 -7.66
C GLY A 164 -18.52 12.54 -8.42
N ASP A 165 -18.50 12.74 -9.75
CA ASP A 165 -17.51 12.13 -10.63
C ASP A 165 -16.10 12.63 -10.29
N SER A 166 -15.13 11.71 -10.16
CA SER A 166 -13.75 12.03 -9.83
C SER A 166 -12.75 11.12 -10.53
N GLY A 167 -11.50 11.57 -10.72
CA GLY A 167 -10.43 10.74 -11.29
C GLY A 167 -10.75 10.11 -12.65
N LEU A 168 -11.36 10.87 -13.55
CA LEU A 168 -11.91 10.39 -14.84
C LEU A 168 -10.84 10.15 -15.94
N ASP A 169 -9.64 10.65 -15.72
CA ASP A 169 -8.51 10.64 -16.65
C ASP A 169 -7.36 9.74 -16.18
N HIS A 170 -7.59 8.91 -15.15
CA HIS A 170 -6.60 7.94 -14.71
C HIS A 170 -6.33 6.91 -15.81
N ARG A 171 -5.08 6.86 -16.28
CA ARG A 171 -4.58 5.93 -17.31
C ARG A 171 -3.31 5.24 -16.84
N ALA A 172 -3.21 3.93 -17.07
CA ALA A 172 -1.96 3.22 -16.88
C ALA A 172 -0.91 3.65 -17.91
N PRO A 173 0.40 3.35 -17.71
CA PRO A 173 1.46 3.73 -18.64
C PRO A 173 1.27 3.23 -20.08
N ASP A 174 0.53 2.14 -20.25
CA ASP A 174 0.12 1.55 -21.54
C ASP A 174 -1.08 2.27 -22.19
N GLY A 175 -1.61 3.34 -21.58
CA GLY A 175 -2.77 4.10 -22.03
C GLY A 175 -4.13 3.51 -21.64
N ARG A 176 -4.15 2.36 -20.95
CA ARG A 176 -5.38 1.69 -20.52
C ARG A 176 -6.15 2.51 -19.51
N ASP A 177 -7.48 2.53 -19.66
CA ASP A 177 -8.39 3.12 -18.67
C ASP A 177 -8.29 2.37 -17.34
N VAL A 178 -8.00 3.10 -16.27
CA VAL A 178 -7.98 2.59 -14.89
C VAL A 178 -8.86 3.43 -13.96
N THR A 179 -9.87 4.09 -14.51
CA THR A 179 -10.95 4.74 -13.75
C THR A 179 -11.83 3.69 -13.05
N GLY A 180 -12.45 4.06 -11.91
CA GLY A 180 -13.20 3.13 -11.07
C GLY A 180 -12.50 2.82 -9.76
N GLY A 181 -13.01 1.82 -9.04
CA GLY A 181 -12.44 1.33 -7.78
C GLY A 181 -12.83 2.20 -6.59
N TRP A 182 -12.17 1.97 -5.46
CA TRP A 182 -12.40 2.72 -4.22
C TRP A 182 -11.17 3.56 -3.86
N TYR A 183 -11.40 4.75 -3.31
CA TYR A 183 -10.38 5.43 -2.53
C TYR A 183 -10.15 4.66 -1.22
N ASP A 184 -8.91 4.64 -0.75
CA ASP A 184 -8.49 3.74 0.32
C ASP A 184 -9.08 4.09 1.68
N ALA A 185 -8.90 5.35 2.10
CA ALA A 185 -9.33 5.81 3.42
C ALA A 185 -9.96 7.20 3.36
N GLY A 186 -9.38 8.19 4.05
CA GLY A 186 -9.75 9.60 3.96
C GLY A 186 -8.97 10.36 2.88
N ASP A 187 -8.13 9.65 2.13
CA ASP A 187 -7.29 10.14 1.04
C ASP A 187 -7.90 9.76 -0.32
N ASN A 188 -7.29 10.18 -1.44
CA ASN A 188 -7.75 9.86 -2.79
C ASN A 188 -6.80 8.92 -3.55
N VAL A 189 -5.90 8.25 -2.85
CA VAL A 189 -5.07 7.20 -3.44
C VAL A 189 -5.87 5.90 -3.54
N LYS A 190 -5.63 5.16 -4.61
CA LYS A 190 -6.15 3.80 -4.80
C LYS A 190 -5.03 2.80 -4.58
N PHE A 191 -4.90 2.32 -3.35
CA PHE A 191 -3.98 1.24 -3.00
C PHE A 191 -4.63 -0.11 -3.29
N ASN A 192 -4.19 -0.83 -4.32
CA ASN A 192 -4.93 -2.02 -4.76
C ASN A 192 -4.79 -3.22 -3.80
N LEU A 193 -3.76 -3.27 -2.96
CA LEU A 193 -3.61 -4.33 -1.97
C LEU A 193 -4.71 -4.31 -0.89
N PRO A 194 -4.91 -3.23 -0.11
CA PRO A 194 -6.01 -3.15 0.85
C PRO A 194 -7.39 -3.12 0.18
N MET A 195 -7.50 -2.56 -1.03
CA MET A 195 -8.73 -2.61 -1.81
C MET A 195 -9.10 -4.06 -2.19
N ALA A 196 -8.12 -4.87 -2.62
CA ALA A 196 -8.34 -6.26 -2.99
C ALA A 196 -8.71 -7.11 -1.76
N TRP A 197 -8.06 -6.88 -0.62
CA TRP A 197 -8.47 -7.49 0.64
C TRP A 197 -9.94 -7.18 0.98
N SER A 198 -10.32 -5.90 0.95
CA SER A 198 -11.69 -5.47 1.23
C SER A 198 -12.70 -6.10 0.28
N ALA A 199 -12.38 -6.18 -1.01
CA ALA A 199 -13.21 -6.82 -2.01
C ALA A 199 -13.35 -8.33 -1.78
N GLY A 200 -12.26 -9.02 -1.45
CA GLY A 200 -12.24 -10.45 -1.15
C GLY A 200 -13.05 -10.80 0.08
N VAL A 201 -12.89 -10.03 1.18
CA VAL A 201 -13.68 -10.22 2.41
C VAL A 201 -15.16 -9.96 2.17
N LEU A 202 -15.51 -8.92 1.42
CA LEU A 202 -16.90 -8.63 1.07
C LEU A 202 -17.51 -9.75 0.21
N ALA A 203 -16.75 -10.27 -0.77
CA ALA A 203 -17.19 -11.39 -1.59
C ALA A 203 -17.38 -12.67 -0.75
N TRP A 204 -16.41 -13.02 0.11
CA TRP A 204 -16.52 -14.16 1.01
C TRP A 204 -17.74 -14.04 1.94
N SER A 205 -17.95 -12.87 2.55
CA SER A 205 -19.11 -12.61 3.39
C SER A 205 -20.44 -12.85 2.67
N LEU A 206 -20.54 -12.45 1.40
CA LEU A 206 -21.75 -12.63 0.60
C LEU A 206 -21.98 -14.09 0.17
N VAL A 207 -20.91 -14.85 -0.07
CA VAL A 207 -20.97 -16.31 -0.32
C VAL A 207 -21.43 -17.06 0.93
N GLU A 208 -20.87 -16.73 2.09
CA GLU A 208 -21.12 -17.43 3.35
C GLU A 208 -22.50 -17.10 3.93
N PHE A 209 -22.90 -15.83 3.89
CA PHE A 209 -24.10 -15.34 4.59
C PHE A 209 -25.16 -14.71 3.67
N PRO A 210 -25.52 -15.29 2.52
CA PRO A 210 -26.40 -14.65 1.55
C PRO A 210 -27.79 -14.35 2.10
N GLN A 211 -28.29 -15.16 3.04
CA GLN A 211 -29.60 -14.96 3.66
C GLN A 211 -29.62 -13.75 4.61
N GLY A 212 -28.50 -13.44 5.28
CA GLY A 212 -28.38 -12.24 6.11
C GLY A 212 -28.48 -10.97 5.28
N TYR A 213 -27.77 -10.92 4.15
CA TYR A 213 -27.87 -9.82 3.19
C TYR A 213 -29.27 -9.67 2.59
N LYS A 214 -29.96 -10.78 2.28
CA LYS A 214 -31.34 -10.77 1.77
C LYS A 214 -32.33 -10.26 2.81
N ALA A 215 -32.23 -10.76 4.05
CA ALA A 215 -33.09 -10.32 5.16
C ALA A 215 -32.91 -8.83 5.48
N ALA A 216 -31.68 -8.31 5.36
CA ALA A 216 -31.38 -6.89 5.55
C ALA A 216 -31.71 -6.02 4.31
N GLY A 217 -32.17 -6.60 3.21
CA GLY A 217 -32.40 -5.89 1.95
C GLY A 217 -31.13 -5.33 1.30
N GLN A 218 -29.94 -5.83 1.66
CA GLN A 218 -28.64 -5.35 1.18
C GLN A 218 -28.00 -6.22 0.10
N TYR A 219 -28.59 -7.37 -0.25
CA TYR A 219 -28.01 -8.32 -1.20
C TYR A 219 -27.64 -7.69 -2.56
N GLN A 220 -28.55 -6.92 -3.15
CA GLN A 220 -28.30 -6.27 -4.45
C GLN A 220 -27.27 -5.13 -4.36
N ILE A 221 -27.23 -4.42 -3.24
CA ILE A 221 -26.23 -3.37 -3.00
C ILE A 221 -24.84 -3.98 -2.82
N ALA A 222 -24.73 -5.09 -2.08
CA ALA A 222 -23.48 -5.82 -1.91
C ALA A 222 -22.95 -6.32 -3.26
N LEU A 223 -23.80 -6.91 -4.11
CA LEU A 223 -23.45 -7.28 -5.49
C LEU A 223 -22.95 -6.06 -6.28
N ALA A 224 -23.63 -4.92 -6.20
CA ALA A 224 -23.21 -3.71 -6.91
C ALA A 224 -21.85 -3.17 -6.42
N ASN A 225 -21.57 -3.24 -5.12
CA ASN A 225 -20.28 -2.86 -4.55
C ASN A 225 -19.15 -3.80 -4.98
N ILE A 226 -19.36 -5.11 -4.92
CA ILE A 226 -18.37 -6.09 -5.42
C ILE A 226 -18.12 -5.86 -6.90
N LYS A 227 -19.18 -5.71 -7.71
CA LYS A 227 -19.05 -5.46 -9.15
C LYS A 227 -18.26 -4.20 -9.45
N TRP A 228 -18.49 -3.11 -8.70
CA TRP A 228 -17.79 -1.84 -8.88
C TRP A 228 -16.27 -1.99 -8.80
N VAL A 229 -15.80 -2.66 -7.74
CA VAL A 229 -14.37 -2.84 -7.51
C VAL A 229 -13.78 -3.90 -8.46
N THR A 230 -14.53 -4.95 -8.80
CA THR A 230 -14.02 -5.98 -9.72
C THR A 230 -13.98 -5.53 -11.18
N ASP A 231 -14.90 -4.65 -11.61
CA ASP A 231 -14.78 -4.00 -12.92
C ASP A 231 -13.47 -3.20 -13.01
N TYR A 232 -13.10 -2.51 -11.93
CA TYR A 232 -11.81 -1.83 -11.82
C TYR A 232 -10.62 -2.81 -11.80
N PHE A 233 -10.68 -3.91 -11.05
CA PHE A 233 -9.58 -4.89 -11.07
C PHE A 233 -9.41 -5.58 -12.41
N ILE A 234 -10.47 -5.87 -13.16
CA ILE A 234 -10.36 -6.37 -14.54
C ILE A 234 -9.57 -5.37 -15.39
N LYS A 235 -9.86 -4.07 -15.25
CA LYS A 235 -9.09 -3.02 -15.91
C LYS A 235 -7.64 -3.02 -15.44
N CYS A 236 -7.35 -3.13 -14.15
CA CYS A 236 -5.97 -3.13 -13.60
C CYS A 236 -5.15 -4.36 -13.96
N VAL A 237 -5.77 -5.52 -14.10
CA VAL A 237 -5.09 -6.75 -14.52
C VAL A 237 -4.77 -6.71 -16.02
N GLY A 238 -5.73 -6.28 -16.86
CA GLY A 238 -5.50 -6.17 -18.30
C GLY A 238 -5.16 -7.51 -18.96
N ASP A 239 -3.99 -7.60 -19.58
CA ASP A 239 -3.45 -8.83 -20.16
C ASP A 239 -2.60 -9.67 -19.20
N GLY A 240 -2.28 -9.14 -18.00
CA GLY A 240 -1.44 -9.78 -16.99
C GLY A 240 0.05 -9.41 -17.05
N THR A 241 0.50 -8.64 -18.05
CA THR A 241 1.93 -8.30 -18.22
C THR A 241 2.37 -7.08 -17.41
N ALA A 242 1.48 -6.11 -17.24
CA ALA A 242 1.67 -4.91 -16.44
C ALA A 242 0.43 -4.68 -15.57
N VAL A 243 0.44 -5.23 -14.35
CA VAL A 243 -0.70 -5.16 -13.44
C VAL A 243 -0.60 -3.88 -12.62
N VAL A 244 -1.66 -3.09 -12.58
CA VAL A 244 -1.69 -1.83 -11.82
C VAL A 244 -1.77 -2.14 -10.33
N ALA A 245 -0.77 -1.70 -9.57
CA ALA A 245 -0.72 -1.86 -8.12
C ALA A 245 -1.26 -0.63 -7.37
N GLN A 246 -1.16 0.55 -7.97
CA GLN A 246 -1.57 1.80 -7.33
C GLN A 246 -1.90 2.89 -8.35
N VAL A 247 -2.88 3.74 -8.01
CA VAL A 247 -3.20 4.98 -8.73
C VAL A 247 -3.18 6.13 -7.73
N GLY A 248 -2.32 7.12 -7.95
CA GLY A 248 -2.05 8.21 -7.02
C GLY A 248 -0.73 8.05 -6.28
N ASN A 249 -0.14 9.17 -5.86
CA ASN A 249 1.05 9.18 -5.00
C ASN A 249 0.63 9.68 -3.60
N GLY A 250 0.91 8.88 -2.57
CA GLY A 250 0.50 9.20 -1.19
C GLY A 250 1.00 10.56 -0.71
N ALA A 251 2.26 10.89 -0.94
CA ALA A 251 2.80 12.17 -0.46
C ALA A 251 2.15 13.38 -1.14
N GLN A 252 1.85 13.28 -2.45
CA GLN A 252 1.18 14.35 -3.19
C GLN A 252 -0.27 14.51 -2.77
N ASP A 253 -0.97 13.39 -2.62
CA ASP A 253 -2.39 13.40 -2.25
C ASP A 253 -2.58 13.87 -0.79
N HIS A 254 -1.77 13.35 0.14
CA HIS A 254 -1.87 13.69 1.57
C HIS A 254 -1.43 15.12 1.90
N ALA A 255 -0.76 15.81 0.97
CA ALA A 255 -0.44 17.22 1.08
C ALA A 255 -1.65 18.15 0.82
N ILE A 256 -2.77 17.61 0.32
CA ILE A 256 -3.95 18.38 -0.08
C ILE A 256 -5.17 17.90 0.71
N TRP A 257 -5.77 18.79 1.48
CA TRP A 257 -7.06 18.54 2.12
C TRP A 257 -8.20 19.03 1.21
N GLY A 258 -8.82 18.12 0.47
CA GLY A 258 -9.82 18.49 -0.53
C GLY A 258 -10.70 17.32 -0.96
N ARG A 259 -11.71 17.65 -1.76
CA ARG A 259 -12.63 16.66 -2.32
C ARG A 259 -11.98 15.98 -3.54
N PRO A 260 -12.21 14.68 -3.77
CA PRO A 260 -11.70 13.99 -4.96
C PRO A 260 -12.18 14.62 -6.28
N GLU A 261 -13.37 15.24 -6.30
CA GLU A 261 -13.95 15.90 -7.47
C GLU A 261 -13.19 17.19 -7.88
N ASP A 262 -12.43 17.77 -6.95
CA ASP A 262 -11.66 18.99 -7.17
C ASP A 262 -10.23 18.70 -7.68
N VAL A 263 -9.75 17.45 -7.56
CA VAL A 263 -8.47 17.02 -8.13
C VAL A 263 -8.53 17.09 -9.67
N LYS A 264 -7.61 17.85 -10.28
CA LYS A 264 -7.56 18.05 -11.74
C LYS A 264 -6.33 17.38 -12.34
N GLY A 265 -6.54 16.71 -13.47
CA GLY A 265 -5.47 16.07 -14.23
C GLY A 265 -5.11 14.68 -13.73
N PRO A 266 -4.30 13.94 -14.51
CA PRO A 266 -3.93 12.58 -14.18
C PRO A 266 -2.97 12.54 -13.00
N VAL A 267 -3.12 11.51 -12.17
CA VAL A 267 -2.16 11.17 -11.11
C VAL A 267 -1.22 10.06 -11.57
N PRO A 268 -0.04 9.89 -10.93
CA PRO A 268 0.86 8.78 -11.24
C PRO A 268 0.18 7.41 -11.09
N VAL A 269 0.44 6.49 -12.02
CA VAL A 269 -0.05 5.10 -11.96
C VAL A 269 1.13 4.15 -11.93
N TYR A 270 1.16 3.27 -10.94
CA TYR A 270 2.25 2.34 -10.69
C TYR A 270 1.82 0.93 -11.08
N VAL A 271 2.66 0.27 -11.87
CA VAL A 271 2.44 -1.11 -12.35
C VAL A 271 3.53 -2.02 -11.84
N VAL A 272 3.18 -3.28 -11.63
CA VAL A 272 4.11 -4.38 -11.40
C VAL A 272 4.20 -5.22 -12.67
N THR A 273 5.40 -5.72 -12.95
CA THR A 273 5.76 -6.43 -14.17
C THR A 273 6.63 -7.63 -13.82
N PRO A 274 6.90 -8.54 -14.78
CA PRO A 274 7.86 -9.60 -14.59
C PRO A 274 9.23 -9.17 -14.03
N SER A 275 9.71 -8.01 -14.48
CA SER A 275 11.00 -7.44 -14.08
C SER A 275 10.93 -6.58 -12.82
N ALA A 276 9.73 -6.21 -12.36
CA ALA A 276 9.46 -5.45 -11.15
C ALA A 276 8.23 -6.07 -10.44
N PRO A 277 8.40 -7.23 -9.79
CA PRO A 277 7.29 -8.07 -9.34
C PRO A 277 6.59 -7.51 -8.10
N GLY A 278 5.35 -7.94 -7.89
CA GLY A 278 4.54 -7.66 -6.69
C GLY A 278 3.55 -8.79 -6.44
N SER A 279 4.05 -9.94 -5.99
CA SER A 279 3.26 -11.17 -5.84
C SER A 279 2.10 -11.02 -4.85
N ASP A 280 2.27 -10.14 -3.88
CA ASP A 280 1.29 -9.78 -2.86
C ASP A 280 0.05 -9.11 -3.45
N VAL A 281 0.20 -7.95 -4.09
CA VAL A 281 -0.90 -7.16 -4.66
C VAL A 281 -1.56 -7.90 -5.82
N VAL A 282 -0.77 -8.58 -6.65
CA VAL A 282 -1.27 -9.39 -7.76
C VAL A 282 -2.06 -10.59 -7.25
N GLY A 283 -1.52 -11.31 -6.27
CA GLY A 283 -2.19 -12.45 -5.63
C GLY A 283 -3.47 -12.04 -4.93
N ALA A 284 -3.47 -10.91 -4.20
CA ALA A 284 -4.65 -10.38 -3.54
C ALA A 284 -5.74 -9.99 -4.55
N MET A 285 -5.40 -9.28 -5.63
CA MET A 285 -6.37 -8.94 -6.69
C MET A 285 -6.91 -10.19 -7.39
N GLY A 286 -6.04 -11.15 -7.71
CA GLY A 286 -6.43 -12.43 -8.29
C GLY A 286 -7.39 -13.20 -7.38
N GLY A 287 -7.11 -13.24 -6.07
CA GLY A 287 -7.97 -13.87 -5.07
C GLY A 287 -9.33 -13.17 -4.91
N ALA A 288 -9.35 -11.84 -4.91
CA ALA A 288 -10.59 -11.06 -4.86
C ALA A 288 -11.47 -11.30 -6.09
N LEU A 289 -10.87 -11.31 -7.30
CA LEU A 289 -11.57 -11.64 -8.54
C LEU A 289 -12.11 -13.07 -8.55
N ALA A 290 -11.36 -14.02 -8.02
CA ALA A 290 -11.79 -15.41 -7.89
C ALA A 290 -12.97 -15.53 -6.91
N ALA A 291 -12.86 -14.99 -5.69
CA ALA A 291 -13.94 -14.99 -4.70
C ALA A 291 -15.22 -14.34 -5.26
N ALA A 292 -15.08 -13.22 -5.97
CA ALA A 292 -16.20 -12.58 -6.65
C ALA A 292 -16.78 -13.45 -7.79
N SER A 293 -15.98 -14.24 -8.49
CA SER A 293 -16.52 -15.16 -9.50
C SER A 293 -17.54 -16.14 -8.90
N GLU A 294 -17.28 -16.67 -7.69
CA GLU A 294 -18.24 -17.55 -7.01
C GLU A 294 -19.51 -16.82 -6.58
N VAL A 295 -19.42 -15.56 -6.14
CA VAL A 295 -20.58 -14.69 -5.86
C VAL A 295 -21.49 -14.58 -7.08
N PHE A 296 -20.91 -14.34 -8.26
CA PHE A 296 -21.68 -14.09 -9.49
C PHE A 296 -22.06 -15.37 -10.26
N LYS A 297 -21.52 -16.54 -9.91
CA LYS A 297 -21.70 -17.80 -10.64
C LYS A 297 -23.15 -18.14 -11.01
N ASN A 298 -24.08 -17.91 -10.09
CA ASN A 298 -25.51 -18.19 -10.28
C ASN A 298 -26.35 -16.91 -10.50
N VAL A 299 -25.73 -15.73 -10.47
CA VAL A 299 -26.39 -14.42 -10.61
C VAL A 299 -26.15 -13.86 -12.02
N ASP A 300 -24.90 -13.92 -12.48
CA ASP A 300 -24.42 -13.55 -13.81
C ASP A 300 -23.27 -14.49 -14.21
N PRO A 301 -23.58 -15.66 -14.80
CA PRO A 301 -22.57 -16.65 -15.16
C PRO A 301 -21.52 -16.13 -16.15
N ALA A 302 -21.90 -15.21 -17.03
CA ALA A 302 -20.98 -14.61 -18.00
C ALA A 302 -19.97 -13.69 -17.31
N TYR A 303 -20.43 -12.85 -16.38
CA TYR A 303 -19.54 -12.01 -15.58
C TYR A 303 -18.66 -12.85 -14.65
N SER A 304 -19.20 -13.91 -14.04
CA SER A 304 -18.42 -14.89 -13.26
C SER A 304 -17.24 -15.46 -14.07
N GLN A 305 -17.46 -15.90 -15.30
CA GLN A 305 -16.38 -16.40 -16.16
C GLN A 305 -15.36 -15.31 -16.51
N LYS A 306 -15.81 -14.08 -16.74
CA LYS A 306 -14.93 -12.93 -16.97
C LYS A 306 -14.02 -12.64 -15.77
N LEU A 307 -14.57 -12.69 -14.55
CA LEU A 307 -13.83 -12.52 -13.30
C LEU A 307 -12.78 -13.63 -13.12
N LEU A 308 -13.18 -14.88 -13.34
CA LEU A 308 -12.28 -16.03 -13.26
C LEU A 308 -11.12 -15.93 -14.26
N ALA A 309 -11.40 -15.53 -15.50
CA ALA A 309 -10.37 -15.33 -16.51
C ALA A 309 -9.38 -14.22 -16.12
N ALA A 310 -9.87 -13.13 -15.52
CA ALA A 310 -9.01 -12.07 -15.00
C ALA A 310 -8.17 -12.54 -13.79
N ALA A 311 -8.75 -13.35 -12.89
CA ALA A 311 -8.03 -13.94 -11.76
C ALA A 311 -6.88 -14.86 -12.22
N ILE A 312 -7.11 -15.65 -13.28
CA ILE A 312 -6.06 -16.51 -13.87
C ILE A 312 -4.96 -15.66 -14.51
N LYS A 313 -5.32 -14.61 -15.26
CA LYS A 313 -4.35 -13.68 -15.86
C LYS A 313 -3.46 -13.02 -14.83
N ALA A 314 -4.04 -12.59 -13.70
CA ALA A 314 -3.25 -12.02 -12.61
C ALA A 314 -2.15 -13.00 -12.13
N TYR A 315 -2.40 -14.32 -12.15
CA TYR A 315 -1.46 -15.29 -11.59
C TYR A 315 -0.56 -16.00 -12.59
N GLN A 316 -0.49 -15.60 -13.87
CA GLN A 316 0.23 -16.40 -14.85
C GLN A 316 1.69 -16.71 -14.43
N PRO A 317 2.11 -17.99 -14.57
CA PRO A 317 3.07 -18.65 -13.68
C PRO A 317 4.56 -18.30 -13.83
N GLU A 318 4.95 -17.45 -14.79
CA GLU A 318 6.37 -17.24 -15.09
C GLU A 318 7.01 -16.03 -14.38
N ASP A 319 6.21 -15.08 -13.85
CA ASP A 319 6.72 -13.71 -13.75
C ASP A 319 6.60 -13.00 -12.40
N VAL A 320 6.00 -13.60 -11.37
CA VAL A 320 5.80 -12.89 -10.09
C VAL A 320 6.54 -13.56 -8.94
N LYS A 321 7.87 -13.44 -8.95
CA LYS A 321 8.74 -13.81 -7.82
C LYS A 321 9.41 -12.57 -7.23
N GLY A 322 8.86 -12.03 -6.15
CA GLY A 322 9.55 -11.04 -5.33
C GLY A 322 8.60 -10.16 -4.52
N PRO A 323 9.05 -9.62 -3.37
CA PRO A 323 8.33 -8.56 -2.66
C PRO A 323 8.26 -7.30 -3.53
N MET A 324 7.20 -6.50 -3.37
CA MET A 324 7.10 -5.18 -4.01
C MET A 324 8.41 -4.39 -3.85
N PRO A 325 8.96 -3.77 -4.90
CA PRO A 325 10.06 -2.84 -4.72
C PRO A 325 9.62 -1.73 -3.76
N ALA A 326 10.47 -1.40 -2.78
CA ALA A 326 10.24 -0.39 -1.74
C ALA A 326 9.82 1.00 -2.26
N TYR A 327 9.90 1.22 -3.58
CA TYR A 327 9.51 2.45 -4.26
C TYR A 327 7.98 2.60 -4.44
N VAL A 328 7.20 1.51 -4.37
CA VAL A 328 5.73 1.57 -4.55
C VAL A 328 5.01 1.77 -3.21
N VAL A 329 5.65 1.45 -2.09
CA VAL A 329 5.16 1.81 -0.76
C VAL A 329 5.71 3.18 -0.41
N THR A 330 4.90 4.23 -0.51
CA THR A 330 5.25 5.51 0.14
C THR A 330 5.46 5.22 1.63
N PRO A 331 6.53 5.72 2.30
CA PRO A 331 6.89 5.36 3.68
C PRO A 331 5.85 5.66 4.77
N SER A 332 4.68 6.17 4.40
CA SER A 332 3.60 6.59 5.28
C SER A 332 2.43 5.59 5.40
N ALA A 333 2.47 4.41 4.78
CA ALA A 333 1.43 3.40 4.97
C ALA A 333 1.77 2.47 6.16
N PRO A 334 1.07 2.55 7.32
CA PRO A 334 1.26 1.61 8.41
C PRO A 334 0.63 0.27 8.03
N GLY A 335 1.45 -0.78 7.90
CA GLY A 335 0.98 -2.10 7.48
C GLY A 335 1.86 -3.22 8.00
N SER A 336 1.91 -3.43 9.31
CA SER A 336 2.61 -4.57 9.93
C SER A 336 1.80 -5.87 9.92
N ASP A 337 0.72 -5.99 9.14
CA ASP A 337 -0.02 -7.24 8.91
C ASP A 337 -0.40 -7.46 7.44
N VAL A 338 0.45 -6.99 6.53
CA VAL A 338 0.28 -7.23 5.09
C VAL A 338 0.42 -8.74 4.77
N VAL A 339 1.29 -9.44 5.49
CA VAL A 339 1.59 -10.87 5.24
C VAL A 339 0.45 -11.80 5.70
N GLY A 340 -0.25 -11.48 6.80
CA GLY A 340 -1.43 -12.25 7.25
C GLY A 340 -2.61 -12.07 6.30
N ALA A 341 -2.86 -10.84 5.84
CA ALA A 341 -3.87 -10.54 4.83
C ALA A 341 -3.59 -11.24 3.49
N MET A 342 -2.31 -11.32 3.08
CA MET A 342 -1.89 -12.10 1.90
C MET A 342 -2.20 -13.59 2.05
N GLY A 343 -1.89 -14.17 3.22
CA GLY A 343 -2.20 -15.57 3.52
C GLY A 343 -3.69 -15.86 3.40
N GLY A 344 -4.54 -15.00 3.98
CA GLY A 344 -6.00 -15.15 3.93
C GLY A 344 -6.57 -15.06 2.52
N ALA A 345 -6.12 -14.08 1.72
CA ALA A 345 -6.58 -13.91 0.34
C ALA A 345 -6.18 -15.09 -0.56
N LEU A 346 -4.96 -15.61 -0.39
CA LEU A 346 -4.47 -16.77 -1.13
C LEU A 346 -5.19 -18.06 -0.72
N ALA A 347 -5.49 -18.23 0.56
CA ALA A 347 -6.26 -19.38 1.05
C ALA A 347 -7.71 -19.35 0.49
N ALA A 348 -8.38 -18.20 0.55
CA ALA A 348 -9.72 -18.02 -0.02
C ALA A 348 -9.74 -18.26 -1.54
N ALA A 349 -8.71 -17.78 -2.26
CA ALA A 349 -8.55 -18.05 -3.68
C ALA A 349 -8.37 -19.56 -3.95
N SER A 350 -7.55 -20.25 -3.13
CA SER A 350 -7.33 -21.69 -3.31
C SER A 350 -8.62 -22.50 -3.22
N GLU A 351 -9.53 -22.11 -2.33
CA GLU A 351 -10.82 -22.77 -2.16
C GLU A 351 -11.73 -22.57 -3.37
N VAL A 352 -11.67 -21.40 -4.01
CA VAL A 352 -12.42 -21.11 -5.24
C VAL A 352 -11.93 -21.98 -6.40
N PHE A 353 -10.60 -22.11 -6.56
CA PHE A 353 -10.04 -22.84 -7.70
C PHE A 353 -10.06 -24.36 -7.53
N LYS A 354 -10.36 -24.90 -6.34
CA LYS A 354 -10.20 -26.34 -6.03
C LYS A 354 -10.89 -27.29 -7.01
N ASN A 355 -12.01 -26.87 -7.57
CA ASN A 355 -12.83 -27.66 -8.48
C ASN A 355 -12.73 -27.20 -9.95
N VAL A 356 -12.03 -26.10 -10.21
CA VAL A 356 -11.92 -25.47 -11.54
C VAL A 356 -10.53 -25.69 -12.13
N ASP A 357 -9.50 -25.45 -11.32
CA ASP A 357 -8.10 -25.74 -11.62
C ASP A 357 -7.44 -26.23 -10.33
N PRO A 358 -7.50 -27.54 -10.04
CA PRO A 358 -6.96 -28.12 -8.82
C PRO A 358 -5.45 -27.88 -8.65
N VAL A 359 -4.72 -27.77 -9.77
CA VAL A 359 -3.28 -27.49 -9.75
C VAL A 359 -3.03 -26.06 -9.29
N TYR A 360 -3.80 -25.10 -9.80
CA TYR A 360 -3.70 -23.70 -9.41
C TYR A 360 -4.17 -23.48 -7.97
N SER A 361 -5.26 -24.14 -7.56
CA SER A 361 -5.72 -24.17 -6.17
C SER A 361 -4.62 -24.60 -5.21
N GLN A 362 -3.91 -25.69 -5.50
CA GLN A 362 -2.80 -26.13 -4.65
C GLN A 362 -1.64 -25.13 -4.60
N LYS A 363 -1.33 -24.44 -5.71
CA LYS A 363 -0.31 -23.38 -5.73
C LYS A 363 -0.71 -22.18 -4.86
N LEU A 364 -1.97 -21.77 -4.91
CA LEU A 364 -2.53 -20.71 -4.06
C LEU A 364 -2.50 -21.11 -2.58
N LEU A 365 -2.91 -22.33 -2.27
CA LEU A 365 -2.89 -22.85 -0.90
C LEU A 365 -1.45 -22.93 -0.36
N ALA A 366 -0.50 -23.40 -1.18
CA ALA A 366 0.91 -23.44 -0.80
C ALA A 366 1.49 -22.04 -0.56
N ALA A 367 1.14 -21.06 -1.41
CA ALA A 367 1.53 -19.67 -1.22
C ALA A 367 0.90 -19.05 0.04
N ALA A 368 -0.37 -19.39 0.32
CA ALA A 368 -1.07 -18.98 1.53
C ALA A 368 -0.38 -19.51 2.79
N ILE A 369 -0.09 -20.81 2.82
CA ILE A 369 0.62 -21.47 3.93
C ILE A 369 1.99 -20.84 4.13
N LYS A 370 2.73 -20.55 3.06
CA LYS A 370 4.04 -19.90 3.15
C LYS A 370 3.95 -18.48 3.70
N ALA A 371 2.94 -17.70 3.30
CA ALA A 371 2.67 -16.38 3.87
C ALA A 371 2.33 -16.48 5.36
N TYR A 372 1.45 -17.40 5.76
CA TYR A 372 1.16 -17.65 7.18
C TYR A 372 2.37 -18.11 7.98
N GLN A 373 3.24 -18.93 7.41
CA GLN A 373 4.49 -19.35 8.05
C GLN A 373 5.44 -18.16 8.27
N LEU A 374 5.51 -17.20 7.35
CA LEU A 374 6.31 -15.99 7.52
C LEU A 374 5.75 -15.08 8.63
N VAL A 375 4.44 -15.08 8.86
CA VAL A 375 3.81 -14.39 10.01
C VAL A 375 4.10 -15.12 11.33
N CYS A 376 3.93 -16.44 11.35
CA CYS A 376 4.06 -17.26 12.56
C CYS A 376 5.52 -17.50 12.99
N LEU A 377 6.48 -17.42 12.07
CA LEU A 377 7.91 -17.60 12.38
C LEU A 377 8.60 -16.31 12.84
N GLY A 378 7.87 -15.20 12.91
CA GLY A 378 8.38 -13.92 13.38
C GLY A 378 9.32 -13.26 12.39
N PHE A 379 9.01 -12.00 12.08
CA PHE A 379 10.06 -11.01 11.83
C PHE A 379 10.91 -10.82 13.08
#